data_AF-A0A7J2SQJ7-F1
#
_entry.id   AF-A0A7J2SQJ7-F1
#
_cell.length_a   1.000
_cell.length_b   1.000
_cell.length_c   1.000
_cell.angle_alpha   90.00
_cell.angle_beta   90.00
_cell.angle_gamma   90.00
#
_symmetry.space_group_name_H-M   'P 1'
#
loop_
_entity.id
_entity.type
_entity.pdbx_description
1 polymer ?
#
loop_
_entity_poly.entity_id
_entity_poly.type
_entity_poly.pdbx_seq_one_letter_code
_entity_poly.pdbx_strand_id
1 'polypeptide(L)'
;TLGFSSNNSIINSSIHNTTFGIKLHFSFNNNIQDNEITGNKYGIYLTHSSRNNIFRNTIKTNTLFGCWLCCGSTNNTVYLNKFISNNQSAYDAISNQWHKNNRGNYWSDYKGEDADGDGIGDTPYYIPPDGKNRDKYPLVFFEEEETEETKEDKEVNGFEVAVTVSALIIVFLSRKKRV
;
A
#
# COMPACT_ATOMS: atom_id res chain seq x y z
N THR A 1 -13.87 14.75 0.77
CA THR A 1 -13.45 15.44 -0.47
C THR A 1 -12.56 16.61 -0.13
N LEU A 2 -11.44 16.78 -0.82
CA LEU A 2 -10.70 18.04 -0.88
C LEU A 2 -10.89 18.67 -2.26
N GLY A 3 -11.30 19.93 -2.29
CA GLY A 3 -11.54 20.70 -3.50
C GLY A 3 -10.74 22.00 -3.45
N PHE A 4 -10.05 22.36 -4.55
CA PHE A 4 -9.26 23.60 -4.62
C PHE A 4 -8.28 23.78 -3.44
N SER A 5 -7.68 22.67 -3.00
CA SER A 5 -6.92 22.61 -1.75
C SER A 5 -5.50 22.09 -1.98
N SER A 6 -4.53 22.63 -1.24
CA SER A 6 -3.14 22.21 -1.33
C SER A 6 -2.46 22.06 0.02
N ASN A 7 -1.42 21.22 0.06
CA ASN A 7 -0.58 20.99 1.25
C ASN A 7 -1.35 20.44 2.46
N ASN A 8 -2.32 19.55 2.22
CA ASN A 8 -3.08 18.88 3.28
C ASN A 8 -2.59 17.44 3.47
N SER A 9 -2.89 16.87 4.64
CA SER A 9 -2.69 15.45 4.90
C SER A 9 -4.01 14.80 5.32
N ILE A 10 -4.37 13.69 4.69
CA ILE A 10 -5.47 12.80 5.11
C ILE A 10 -4.82 11.54 5.65
N ILE A 11 -4.91 11.34 6.97
CA ILE A 11 -4.17 10.29 7.67
C ILE A 11 -5.06 9.52 8.64
N ASN A 12 -4.73 8.25 8.91
CA ASN A 12 -5.30 7.42 9.97
C ASN A 12 -6.84 7.41 10.00
N SER A 13 -7.47 7.44 8.82
CA SER A 13 -8.92 7.46 8.70
C SER A 13 -9.46 6.13 8.20
N SER A 14 -10.60 5.69 8.76
CA SER A 14 -11.38 4.56 8.23
C SER A 14 -12.57 5.09 7.44
N ILE A 15 -12.61 4.83 6.13
CA ILE A 15 -13.57 5.40 5.19
C ILE A 15 -14.25 4.28 4.41
N HIS A 16 -15.56 4.15 4.56
CA HIS A 16 -16.30 3.03 4.00
C HIS A 16 -17.71 3.37 3.52
N ASN A 17 -18.23 2.55 2.60
CA ASN A 17 -19.62 2.54 2.13
C ASN A 17 -20.11 3.89 1.53
N THR A 18 -19.24 4.59 0.81
CA THR A 18 -19.59 5.84 0.10
C THR A 18 -19.40 5.73 -1.41
N THR A 19 -19.84 6.74 -2.17
CA THR A 19 -19.54 6.82 -3.60
C THR A 19 -18.05 7.06 -3.87
N PHE A 20 -17.41 7.93 -3.10
CA PHE A 20 -15.98 8.22 -3.21
C PHE A 20 -15.40 8.21 -1.81
N GLY A 21 -14.50 7.28 -1.51
CA GLY A 21 -13.82 7.24 -0.21
C GLY A 21 -13.01 8.52 -0.01
N ILE A 22 -12.00 8.72 -0.84
CA ILE A 22 -11.24 9.97 -0.90
C ILE A 22 -11.33 10.54 -2.31
N LYS A 23 -11.86 11.76 -2.42
CA LYS A 23 -11.91 12.53 -3.67
C LYS A 23 -11.04 13.77 -3.57
N LEU A 24 -10.13 13.94 -4.52
CA LEU A 24 -9.40 15.19 -4.77
C LEU A 24 -9.89 15.82 -6.08
N HIS A 25 -10.17 17.12 -6.04
CA HIS A 25 -10.60 17.91 -7.19
C HIS A 25 -9.86 19.23 -7.22
N PHE A 26 -9.14 19.53 -8.31
CA PHE A 26 -8.28 20.72 -8.41
C PHE A 26 -7.36 20.89 -7.18
N SER A 27 -6.75 19.81 -6.72
CA SER A 27 -6.00 19.79 -5.47
C SER A 27 -4.56 19.29 -5.67
N PHE A 28 -3.61 19.93 -4.99
CA PHE A 28 -2.18 19.76 -5.29
C PHE A 28 -1.32 19.56 -4.04
N ASN A 29 -0.23 18.78 -4.13
CA ASN A 29 0.73 18.62 -3.04
C ASN A 29 0.11 18.10 -1.73
N ASN A 30 -0.87 17.20 -1.80
CA ASN A 30 -1.46 16.58 -0.61
C ASN A 30 -0.85 15.19 -0.34
N ASN A 31 -0.89 14.78 0.92
CA ASN A 31 -0.52 13.43 1.35
C ASN A 31 -1.77 12.65 1.77
N ILE A 32 -1.96 11.47 1.22
CA ILE A 32 -2.99 10.52 1.61
C ILE A 32 -2.26 9.28 2.11
N GLN A 33 -2.23 9.08 3.43
CA GLN A 33 -1.44 8.00 4.02
C GLN A 33 -2.12 7.28 5.17
N ASP A 34 -1.77 6.01 5.38
CA ASP A 34 -2.17 5.26 6.57
C ASP A 34 -3.71 5.21 6.77
N ASN A 35 -4.48 5.26 5.68
CA ASN A 35 -5.95 5.17 5.71
C ASN A 35 -6.44 3.77 5.35
N GLU A 36 -7.60 3.39 5.88
CA GLU A 36 -8.35 2.22 5.47
C GLU A 36 -9.57 2.64 4.63
N ILE A 37 -9.61 2.24 3.36
CA ILE A 37 -10.57 2.70 2.36
C ILE A 37 -11.30 1.50 1.76
N THR A 38 -12.50 1.23 2.28
CA THR A 38 -13.16 -0.07 2.13
C THR A 38 -14.59 0.03 1.59
N GLY A 39 -14.97 -0.79 0.61
CA GLY A 39 -16.39 -0.92 0.23
C GLY A 39 -17.01 0.32 -0.41
N ASN A 40 -16.20 1.26 -0.92
CA ASN A 40 -16.70 2.44 -1.63
C ASN A 40 -16.88 2.12 -3.12
N LYS A 41 -17.65 2.93 -3.86
CA LYS A 41 -17.72 2.79 -5.32
C LYS A 41 -16.36 3.07 -5.97
N TYR A 42 -15.74 4.18 -5.59
CA TYR A 42 -14.35 4.49 -5.87
C TYR A 42 -13.61 4.64 -4.53
N GLY A 43 -12.50 3.93 -4.34
CA GLY A 43 -11.69 4.08 -3.13
C GLY A 43 -11.05 5.46 -3.08
N ILE A 44 -10.08 5.70 -3.96
CA ILE A 44 -9.43 7.00 -4.16
C ILE A 44 -9.73 7.48 -5.59
N TYR A 45 -10.15 8.74 -5.72
CA TYR A 45 -10.53 9.35 -7.00
C TYR A 45 -9.89 10.73 -7.16
N LEU A 46 -9.04 10.91 -8.17
CA LEU A 46 -8.36 12.16 -8.48
C LEU A 46 -8.83 12.72 -9.82
N THR A 47 -9.20 13.99 -9.83
CA THR A 47 -9.53 14.75 -11.04
C THR A 47 -8.89 16.14 -10.98
N HIS A 48 -8.21 16.54 -12.06
CA HIS A 48 -7.42 17.77 -12.15
C HIS A 48 -6.48 18.00 -10.95
N SER A 49 -5.91 16.93 -10.38
CA SER A 49 -5.17 16.97 -9.13
C SER A 49 -3.78 16.37 -9.31
N SER A 50 -2.73 17.14 -9.01
CA SER A 50 -1.35 16.78 -9.36
C SER A 50 -0.40 16.88 -8.16
N ARG A 51 0.74 16.16 -8.23
CA ARG A 51 1.79 16.19 -7.19
C ARG A 51 1.33 15.71 -5.82
N ASN A 52 0.33 14.84 -5.76
CA ASN A 52 -0.11 14.24 -4.49
C ASN A 52 0.64 12.92 -4.23
N ASN A 53 0.90 12.60 -2.97
CA ASN A 53 1.43 11.32 -2.54
C ASN A 53 0.30 10.47 -1.96
N ILE A 54 0.19 9.22 -2.42
CA ILE A 54 -0.78 8.23 -1.93
C ILE A 54 0.02 7.01 -1.47
N PHE A 55 0.14 6.78 -0.16
CA PHE A 55 1.02 5.73 0.35
C PHE A 55 0.60 5.09 1.66
N ARG A 56 0.96 3.83 1.88
CA ARG A 56 0.59 3.07 3.10
C ARG A 56 -0.91 3.04 3.41
N ASN A 57 -1.76 3.18 2.39
CA ASN A 57 -3.19 2.99 2.56
C ASN A 57 -3.57 1.53 2.33
N THR A 58 -4.57 1.04 3.05
CA THR A 58 -5.25 -0.22 2.74
C THR A 58 -6.51 0.10 1.94
N ILE A 59 -6.51 -0.23 0.65
CA ILE A 59 -7.58 0.07 -0.30
C ILE A 59 -8.21 -1.26 -0.70
N LYS A 60 -9.38 -1.58 -0.15
CA LYS A 60 -9.95 -2.92 -0.30
C LYS A 60 -11.43 -2.96 -0.64
N THR A 61 -11.84 -3.99 -1.37
CA THR A 61 -13.25 -4.31 -1.68
C THR A 61 -14.07 -3.13 -2.24
N ASN A 62 -13.44 -2.18 -2.93
CA ASN A 62 -14.14 -1.07 -3.59
C ASN A 62 -14.79 -1.59 -4.89
N THR A 63 -16.03 -1.16 -5.15
CA THR A 63 -16.94 -1.87 -6.06
C THR A 63 -16.78 -1.52 -7.53
N LEU A 64 -16.18 -0.38 -7.88
CA LEU A 64 -15.73 -0.11 -9.24
C LEU A 64 -14.21 -0.08 -9.35
N PHE A 65 -13.55 0.83 -8.63
CA PHE A 65 -12.09 0.97 -8.66
C PHE A 65 -11.50 1.25 -7.27
N GLY A 66 -10.34 0.67 -6.98
CA GLY A 66 -9.56 0.99 -5.79
C GLY A 66 -8.97 2.40 -5.87
N CYS A 67 -8.24 2.70 -6.95
CA CYS A 67 -7.71 4.04 -7.23
C CYS A 67 -7.92 4.44 -8.69
N TRP A 68 -8.56 5.57 -8.95
CA TRP A 68 -8.75 6.12 -10.29
C TRP A 68 -8.10 7.51 -10.39
N LEU A 69 -7.06 7.61 -11.22
CA LEU A 69 -6.40 8.85 -11.59
C LEU A 69 -6.84 9.27 -13.01
N CYS A 70 -7.55 10.40 -13.14
CA CYS A 70 -8.05 10.85 -14.44
C CYS A 70 -8.07 12.37 -14.62
N CYS A 71 -8.56 12.81 -15.78
CA CYS A 71 -8.91 14.21 -16.07
C CYS A 71 -7.76 15.18 -15.74
N GLY A 72 -6.56 14.92 -16.29
CA GLY A 72 -5.39 15.79 -16.07
C GLY A 72 -4.68 15.65 -14.72
N SER A 73 -5.03 14.64 -13.92
CA SER A 73 -4.31 14.34 -12.67
C SER A 73 -2.96 13.68 -12.96
N THR A 74 -1.90 14.50 -12.94
CA THR A 74 -0.54 14.13 -13.36
C THR A 74 0.47 14.22 -12.22
N ASN A 75 1.60 13.56 -12.35
CA ASN A 75 2.72 13.64 -11.41
C ASN A 75 2.33 13.27 -9.96
N ASN A 76 1.35 12.40 -9.78
CA ASN A 76 1.06 11.81 -8.48
C ASN A 76 1.96 10.59 -8.26
N THR A 77 2.27 10.28 -7.00
CA THR A 77 3.11 9.13 -6.63
C THR A 77 2.32 8.20 -5.72
N VAL A 78 2.12 6.96 -6.17
CA VAL A 78 1.32 5.92 -5.49
C VAL A 78 2.25 4.77 -5.11
N TYR A 79 2.52 4.53 -3.83
CA TYR A 79 3.51 3.55 -3.40
C TYR A 79 3.19 2.98 -2.01
N LEU A 80 3.63 1.76 -1.71
CA LEU A 80 3.43 1.06 -0.44
C LEU A 80 1.95 0.95 -0.01
N ASN A 81 1.00 0.98 -0.94
CA ASN A 81 -0.40 0.74 -0.62
C ASN A 81 -0.73 -0.76 -0.75
N LYS A 82 -1.75 -1.22 -0.02
CA LYS A 82 -2.33 -2.56 -0.15
C LYS A 82 -3.62 -2.46 -0.97
N PHE A 83 -3.61 -2.93 -2.22
CA PHE A 83 -4.81 -3.07 -3.06
C PHE A 83 -5.37 -4.49 -2.94
N ILE A 84 -6.49 -4.65 -2.21
CA ILE A 84 -7.01 -5.98 -1.87
C ILE A 84 -8.44 -6.16 -2.37
N SER A 85 -8.64 -7.10 -3.29
CA SER A 85 -9.98 -7.53 -3.75
C SER A 85 -10.89 -6.38 -4.19
N ASN A 86 -10.34 -5.32 -4.78
CA ASN A 86 -11.15 -4.30 -5.46
C ASN A 86 -11.64 -4.87 -6.80
N ASN A 87 -12.81 -4.43 -7.28
CA ASN A 87 -13.30 -4.87 -8.60
C ASN A 87 -12.28 -4.57 -9.72
N GLN A 88 -11.67 -3.39 -9.64
CA GLN A 88 -10.47 -3.04 -10.40
C GLN A 88 -9.50 -2.34 -9.44
N SER A 89 -8.28 -2.85 -9.26
CA SER A 89 -7.34 -2.29 -8.28
C SER A 89 -6.98 -0.83 -8.59
N ALA A 90 -6.67 -0.53 -9.85
CA ALA A 90 -6.29 0.80 -10.29
C ALA A 90 -6.69 1.10 -11.74
N TYR A 91 -6.82 2.39 -12.05
CA TYR A 91 -6.98 2.92 -13.40
C TYR A 91 -6.23 4.24 -13.56
N ASP A 92 -5.36 4.32 -14.57
CA ASP A 92 -4.53 5.48 -14.85
C ASP A 92 -4.15 5.52 -16.33
N ALA A 93 -4.75 6.44 -17.07
CA ALA A 93 -4.48 6.66 -18.49
C ALA A 93 -3.55 7.87 -18.74
N ILE A 94 -2.90 8.39 -17.71
CA ILE A 94 -2.17 9.67 -17.72
C ILE A 94 -0.77 9.48 -17.09
N SER A 95 0.12 10.47 -17.07
CA SER A 95 1.45 10.33 -16.48
C SER A 95 1.44 10.42 -14.94
N ASN A 96 1.53 9.28 -14.25
CA ASN A 96 1.79 9.20 -12.79
C ASN A 96 2.82 8.11 -12.46
N GLN A 97 3.30 8.10 -11.22
CA GLN A 97 4.28 7.12 -10.73
C GLN A 97 3.61 6.15 -9.76
N TRP A 98 3.83 4.86 -9.96
CA TRP A 98 3.25 3.78 -9.14
C TRP A 98 4.28 3.10 -8.22
N HIS A 99 5.41 3.78 -7.97
CA HIS A 99 6.44 3.33 -7.05
C HIS A 99 7.26 4.54 -6.57
N LYS A 100 8.02 4.35 -5.50
CA LYS A 100 9.00 5.32 -4.99
C LYS A 100 10.18 4.57 -4.36
N ASN A 101 11.40 5.03 -4.60
CA ASN A 101 12.62 4.41 -4.05
C ASN A 101 12.68 2.89 -4.29
N ASN A 102 12.40 2.47 -5.53
CA ASN A 102 12.35 1.06 -5.96
C ASN A 102 11.38 0.19 -5.15
N ARG A 103 10.34 0.76 -4.53
CA ARG A 103 9.26 0.02 -3.88
C ARG A 103 7.91 0.50 -4.38
N GLY A 104 7.09 -0.44 -4.81
CA GLY A 104 5.76 -0.24 -5.35
C GLY A 104 4.68 -0.52 -4.32
N ASN A 105 3.55 -1.03 -4.79
CA ASN A 105 2.36 -1.35 -4.04
C ASN A 105 2.20 -2.87 -3.97
N TYR A 106 1.46 -3.33 -2.98
CA TYR A 106 0.98 -4.71 -2.93
C TYR A 106 -0.35 -4.82 -3.67
N TRP A 107 -0.46 -5.81 -4.55
CA TRP A 107 -1.66 -6.08 -5.34
C TRP A 107 -2.11 -7.51 -5.07
N SER A 108 -3.31 -7.69 -4.50
CA SER A 108 -3.82 -9.04 -4.18
C SER A 108 -4.02 -9.94 -5.40
N ASP A 109 -4.08 -9.34 -6.59
CA ASP A 109 -4.20 -9.98 -7.89
C ASP A 109 -2.87 -10.06 -8.65
N TYR A 110 -1.73 -9.70 -8.02
CA TYR A 110 -0.41 -9.88 -8.61
C TYR A 110 -0.13 -11.36 -8.86
N LYS A 111 0.32 -11.68 -10.07
CA LYS A 111 0.67 -13.05 -10.51
C LYS A 111 2.08 -13.13 -11.11
N GLY A 112 2.88 -12.09 -10.90
CA GLY A 112 4.25 -12.07 -11.39
C GLY A 112 5.18 -12.92 -10.52
N GLU A 113 6.41 -13.04 -10.98
CA GLU A 113 7.47 -13.80 -10.33
C GLU A 113 8.36 -12.88 -9.49
N ASP A 114 8.96 -13.45 -8.45
CA ASP A 114 10.03 -12.87 -7.62
C ASP A 114 11.12 -13.95 -7.58
N ALA A 115 12.04 -13.89 -8.54
CA ALA A 115 13.00 -14.96 -8.80
C ALA A 115 14.23 -14.87 -7.90
N ASP A 116 14.58 -13.67 -7.43
CA ASP A 116 15.69 -13.46 -6.50
C ASP A 116 15.27 -13.50 -5.02
N GLY A 117 13.96 -13.47 -4.74
CA GLY A 117 13.39 -13.64 -3.41
C GLY A 117 13.54 -12.40 -2.53
N ASP A 118 13.69 -11.20 -3.11
CA ASP A 118 13.88 -9.95 -2.38
C ASP A 118 12.55 -9.33 -1.88
N GLY A 119 11.41 -9.94 -2.23
CA GLY A 119 10.06 -9.49 -1.88
C GLY A 119 9.46 -8.46 -2.83
N ILE A 120 10.18 -8.11 -3.89
CA ILE A 120 9.75 -7.26 -5.00
C ILE A 120 9.60 -8.13 -6.24
N GLY A 121 8.46 -8.02 -6.90
CA GLY A 121 8.21 -8.79 -8.11
C GLY A 121 9.02 -8.27 -9.31
N ASP A 122 9.66 -9.20 -10.02
CA ASP A 122 10.44 -8.98 -11.25
C ASP A 122 9.55 -8.59 -12.44
N THR A 123 8.28 -9.00 -12.40
CA THR A 123 7.30 -8.66 -13.43
C THR A 123 6.54 -7.39 -13.04
N PRO A 124 6.57 -6.30 -13.84
CA PRO A 124 5.77 -5.11 -13.53
C PRO A 124 4.26 -5.40 -13.45
N TYR A 125 3.56 -4.76 -12.52
CA TYR A 125 2.09 -4.75 -12.49
C TYR A 125 1.57 -3.61 -13.38
N TYR A 126 0.88 -3.95 -14.47
CA TYR A 126 0.38 -2.99 -15.44
C TYR A 126 -0.94 -2.37 -14.99
N ILE A 127 -1.01 -1.03 -15.07
CA ILE A 127 -2.22 -0.27 -14.73
C ILE A 127 -3.00 0.00 -16.03
N PRO A 128 -4.27 -0.43 -16.12
CA PRO A 128 -5.12 -0.14 -17.28
C PRO A 128 -5.36 1.37 -17.46
N PRO A 129 -5.75 1.83 -18.67
CA PRO A 129 -6.29 1.03 -19.76
C PRO A 129 -5.26 0.48 -20.76
N ASP A 130 -4.11 1.14 -20.96
CA ASP A 130 -3.25 0.92 -22.12
C ASP A 130 -1.86 0.36 -21.79
N GLY A 131 -1.61 0.02 -20.52
CA GLY A 131 -0.34 -0.56 -20.06
C GLY A 131 0.86 0.38 -20.09
N LYS A 132 0.65 1.68 -20.38
CA LYS A 132 1.74 2.68 -20.30
C LYS A 132 2.17 2.91 -18.85
N ASN A 133 1.20 2.99 -17.95
CA ASN A 133 1.45 3.06 -16.53
C ASN A 133 1.60 1.67 -15.94
N ARG A 134 2.59 1.53 -15.08
CA ARG A 134 2.89 0.28 -14.40
C ARG A 134 3.61 0.55 -13.10
N ASP A 135 3.29 -0.26 -12.12
CA ASP A 135 4.14 -0.43 -10.96
C ASP A 135 5.31 -1.32 -11.37
N LYS A 136 6.53 -0.77 -11.34
CA LYS A 136 7.75 -1.49 -11.72
C LYS A 136 8.32 -2.34 -10.59
N TYR A 137 7.85 -2.12 -9.35
CA TYR A 137 8.39 -2.75 -8.15
C TYR A 137 7.24 -3.27 -7.28
N PRO A 138 6.30 -4.06 -7.84
CA PRO A 138 5.17 -4.58 -7.07
C PRO A 138 5.67 -5.40 -5.89
N LEU A 139 5.04 -5.25 -4.72
CA LEU A 139 5.41 -6.02 -3.53
C LEU A 139 4.72 -7.39 -3.59
N VAL A 140 5.49 -8.47 -3.38
CA VAL A 140 4.97 -9.85 -3.41
C VAL A 140 4.28 -10.22 -2.09
N PHE A 141 4.76 -9.65 -0.99
CA PHE A 141 4.14 -9.70 0.33
C PHE A 141 4.28 -8.33 0.99
N PHE A 142 3.50 -8.10 2.05
CA PHE A 142 3.59 -6.88 2.83
C PHE A 142 3.99 -7.26 4.25
N GLU A 143 5.26 -7.08 4.58
CA GLU A 143 5.71 -7.10 5.97
C GLU A 143 5.10 -5.90 6.69
N GLU A 144 4.36 -6.17 7.77
CA GLU A 144 3.98 -5.13 8.70
C GLU A 144 5.23 -4.81 9.52
N GLU A 145 5.70 -3.56 9.46
CA GLU A 145 6.73 -3.12 10.40
C GLU A 145 6.15 -3.29 11.81
N GLU A 146 6.70 -4.21 12.60
CA GLU A 146 6.37 -4.32 14.01
C GLU A 146 6.74 -3.00 14.68
N THR A 147 5.73 -2.26 15.13
CA THR A 147 5.95 -1.10 16.01
C THR A 147 6.50 -1.60 17.33
N GLU A 148 7.43 -0.84 17.93
CA GLU A 148 8.09 -1.20 19.20
C GLU A 148 7.09 -1.48 20.35
N GLU A 149 5.88 -0.94 20.27
CA GLU A 149 4.77 -1.24 21.20
C GLU A 149 4.37 -2.73 21.24
N THR A 150 4.53 -3.48 20.14
CA THR A 150 4.16 -4.91 20.09
C THR A 150 5.26 -5.85 20.58
N LYS A 151 6.47 -5.34 20.84
CA LYS A 151 7.59 -6.16 21.34
C LYS A 151 7.48 -6.42 22.85
N GLU A 152 6.97 -5.47 23.63
CA GLU A 152 6.80 -5.63 25.08
C GLU A 152 5.72 -6.66 25.42
N ASP A 153 4.61 -6.73 24.67
CA ASP A 153 3.53 -7.68 24.95
C ASP A 153 3.90 -9.15 24.65
N LYS A 154 4.90 -9.40 23.79
CA LYS A 154 5.39 -10.76 23.50
C LYS A 154 6.35 -11.29 24.57
N GLU A 155 6.99 -10.43 25.36
CA GLU A 155 7.88 -10.85 26.45
C GLU A 155 7.13 -11.32 27.71
N VAL A 156 5.83 -11.01 27.85
CA VAL A 156 5.11 -11.20 29.14
C VAL A 156 4.56 -12.63 29.36
N ASN A 157 4.58 -13.53 28.37
CA ASN A 157 3.97 -14.86 28.49
C ASN A 157 4.93 -16.06 28.61
N GLY A 158 6.23 -15.84 28.84
CA GLY A 158 7.16 -16.91 29.25
C GLY A 158 7.35 -18.07 28.26
N PHE A 159 6.92 -17.91 27.01
CA PHE A 159 7.18 -18.82 25.90
C PHE A 159 7.76 -18.00 24.75
N GLU A 160 9.08 -18.07 24.57
CA GLU A 160 9.71 -17.61 23.33
C GLU A 160 9.23 -18.48 22.17
N VAL A 161 8.33 -17.95 21.34
CA VAL A 161 8.19 -18.42 19.96
C VAL A 161 9.09 -17.54 19.13
N ALA A 162 10.37 -17.92 19.03
CA ALA A 162 11.25 -17.38 18.01
C ALA A 162 10.72 -17.86 16.65
N VAL A 163 10.00 -17.01 15.93
CA VAL A 163 9.76 -17.20 14.50
C VAL A 163 11.10 -17.01 13.82
N THR A 164 11.78 -18.12 13.55
CA THR A 164 13.02 -18.15 12.79
C THR A 164 12.74 -17.65 11.38
N VAL A 165 13.11 -16.41 11.08
CA VAL A 165 13.39 -16.00 9.69
C VAL A 165 14.70 -16.68 9.31
N SER A 166 14.66 -17.40 8.21
CA SER A 166 15.72 -18.23 7.65
C SER A 166 17.04 -17.46 7.43
N ALA A 167 17.94 -17.50 8.40
CA ALA A 167 19.38 -17.44 8.20
C ALA A 167 20.11 -18.07 9.40
N LEU A 168 20.85 -19.16 9.11
CA LEU A 168 21.80 -19.89 9.96
C LEU A 168 22.22 -19.21 11.30
N ILE A 169 21.73 -19.69 12.44
CA ILE A 169 22.48 -19.60 13.72
C ILE A 169 22.26 -20.89 14.53
N ILE A 170 23.34 -21.65 14.74
CA ILE A 170 23.43 -22.74 15.72
C ILE A 170 23.55 -22.10 17.11
N VAL A 171 22.65 -22.39 18.06
CA VAL A 171 22.88 -22.06 19.48
C VAL A 171 22.59 -23.25 20.39
N PHE A 172 23.59 -23.57 21.21
CA PHE A 172 23.61 -24.59 22.26
C PHE A 172 22.66 -24.28 23.42
N LEU A 173 21.90 -25.27 23.89
CA LEU A 173 21.17 -25.21 25.16
C LEU A 173 22.14 -25.50 26.33
N SER A 174 22.29 -24.57 27.28
CA SER A 174 22.81 -24.89 28.61
C SER A 174 21.71 -24.66 29.66
N ARG A 175 21.36 -25.73 30.40
CA ARG A 175 20.36 -25.72 31.47
C ARG A 175 20.90 -24.99 32.70
N LYS A 176 20.23 -23.93 33.16
CA LYS A 176 20.35 -23.50 34.58
C LYS A 176 19.37 -24.32 35.43
N LYS A 177 19.89 -25.24 36.24
CA LYS A 177 19.19 -25.75 37.44
C LYS A 177 19.00 -24.58 38.40
N ARG A 178 17.78 -24.38 38.92
CA ARG A 178 17.57 -23.59 40.14
C ARG A 178 17.56 -24.55 41.34
N VAL A 179 18.32 -24.15 42.35
CA VAL A 179 18.36 -24.68 43.72
C VAL A 179 17.07 -24.32 44.43
#